data_AF-A0A962P501-F1
#
_entry.id   AF-A0A962P501-F1
#
_cell.length_a   1.000
_cell.length_b   1.000
_cell.length_c   1.000
_cell.angle_alpha   90.00
_cell.angle_beta   90.00
_cell.angle_gamma   90.00
#
_symmetry.space_group_name_H-M   'P 1'
#
loop_
_entity.id
_entity.type
_entity.pdbx_description
1 polymer ?
#
loop_
_entity_poly.entity_id
_entity_poly.type
_entity_poly.pdbx_seq_one_letter_code
_entity_poly.pdbx_strand_id
1 'polypeptide(L)' 'MTCRFPTNWTAACCRPITTSIGCSQVSAQDRNFEDVLKRADLALYRAKDAGRNRVVAH' A
#
# COMPACT_ATOMS: atom_id res chain seq x y z
N MET A 1 -9.36 -3.74 15.51
CA MET A 1 -10.08 -3.75 14.21
C MET A 1 -9.66 -4.99 13.44
N THR A 2 -10.33 -6.10 13.68
CA THR A 2 -10.07 -7.39 13.03
C THR A 2 -11.21 -7.68 12.09
N CYS A 3 -10.97 -7.63 10.77
CA CYS A 3 -11.96 -8.00 9.78
C CYS A 3 -12.26 -9.50 9.90
N ARG A 4 -13.50 -9.82 10.27
CA ARG A 4 -14.04 -11.19 10.29
C ARG A 4 -14.79 -11.38 8.98
N PHE A 5 -14.14 -11.97 7.98
CA PHE A 5 -14.76 -12.32 6.69
C PHE A 5 -15.40 -13.72 6.78
N PRO A 6 -16.65 -13.91 6.32
CA PRO A 6 -17.35 -15.18 6.46
C PRO A 6 -17.07 -16.16 5.30
N THR A 7 -16.87 -17.42 5.70
CA THR A 7 -17.34 -18.67 5.05
C THR A 7 -16.93 -18.98 3.60
N ASN A 8 -15.75 -19.61 3.43
CA ASN A 8 -15.51 -20.87 2.67
C ASN A 8 -14.10 -21.01 2.03
N TRP A 9 -13.02 -20.60 2.70
CA TRP A 9 -11.66 -20.88 2.21
C TRP A 9 -11.02 -21.96 3.08
N THR A 10 -11.29 -23.22 2.74
CA THR A 10 -10.57 -24.37 3.31
C THR A 10 -9.11 -24.34 2.84
N ALA A 11 -8.21 -24.20 3.81
CA ALA A 11 -6.75 -24.32 3.72
C ALA A 11 -5.97 -23.14 3.11
N ALA A 12 -5.72 -22.11 3.91
CA ALA A 12 -4.40 -21.49 3.96
C ALA A 12 -4.19 -20.84 5.34
N CYS A 13 -3.10 -21.22 6.01
CA CYS A 13 -2.56 -20.70 7.26
C CYS A 13 -3.13 -19.31 7.67
N CYS A 14 -3.80 -19.24 8.82
CA CYS A 14 -4.36 -18.03 9.44
C CYS A 14 -3.27 -17.06 9.94
N ARG A 15 -2.36 -16.71 9.04
CA ARG A 15 -1.28 -15.76 9.28
C ARG A 15 -1.83 -14.37 8.98
N PRO A 16 -1.72 -13.40 9.91
CA PRO A 16 -2.16 -12.04 9.64
C PRO A 16 -1.31 -11.48 8.50
N ILE A 17 -1.94 -11.25 7.34
CA ILE A 17 -1.31 -10.57 6.21
C ILE A 17 -1.52 -9.08 6.42
N THR A 18 -0.42 -8.33 6.36
CA THR A 18 -0.45 -6.86 6.37
C THR A 18 0.14 -6.36 5.06
N THR A 19 -0.44 -5.30 4.52
CA THR A 19 0.04 -4.62 3.31
C THR A 19 0.39 -3.19 3.67
N SER A 20 1.46 -2.68 3.06
CA SER A 20 1.83 -1.27 3.15
C SER A 20 1.51 -0.61 1.82
N ILE A 21 0.88 0.57 1.84
CA ILE A 21 0.33 1.22 0.65
C ILE A 21 1.01 2.58 0.48
N GLY A 22 1.48 2.85 -0.73
CA GLY A 22 1.94 4.17 -1.17
C GLY A 22 0.96 4.75 -2.18
N CYS A 23 0.51 5.99 -1.95
CA CYS A 23 -0.36 6.71 -2.86
C CYS A 23 0.30 8.03 -3.29
N SER A 24 0.05 8.47 -4.52
CA SER A 24 0.46 9.79 -4.98
C SER A 24 -0.64 10.44 -5.80
N GLN A 25 -0.75 11.76 -5.72
CA GLN A 25 -1.67 12.54 -6.54
C GLN A 25 -0.96 13.06 -7.79
N VAL A 26 -1.66 13.04 -8.93
CA VAL A 26 -1.21 13.67 -10.17
C VAL A 26 -1.23 15.19 -9.97
N SER A 27 -0.08 15.83 -10.13
CA SER A 27 0.11 17.27 -10.10
C SER A 27 0.25 17.83 -11.51
N ALA A 28 -0.09 19.10 -11.71
CA ALA A 28 0.15 19.81 -12.98
C ALA A 28 1.65 19.94 -13.34
N GLN A 29 2.54 19.62 -12.39
CA GLN A 29 4.00 19.61 -12.58
C GLN A 29 4.51 18.27 -13.12
N ASP A 30 3.71 17.20 -13.05
CA ASP A 30 4.09 15.89 -13.54
C ASP A 30 4.02 15.89 -15.06
N ARG A 31 5.15 15.62 -15.70
CA ARG A 31 5.25 15.61 -17.17
C ARG A 31 4.77 14.28 -17.74
N ASN A 32 4.98 13.20 -16.99
CA ASN A 32 4.71 11.84 -17.42
C ASN A 32 4.07 11.02 -16.29
N PHE A 33 3.26 10.02 -16.65
CA PHE A 33 2.66 9.07 -15.69
C PHE A 33 3.71 8.36 -14.82
N GLU A 34 4.90 8.13 -15.37
CA GLU A 34 6.02 7.52 -14.64
C GLU A 34 6.47 8.33 -13.43
N ASP A 35 6.35 9.67 -13.46
CA ASP A 35 6.76 10.53 -12.34
C ASP A 35 5.79 10.36 -11.16
N VAL A 36 4.49 10.26 -11.46
CA VAL A 36 3.45 9.95 -10.49
C VAL A 36 3.68 8.55 -9.91
N LEU A 37 3.93 7.56 -10.76
CA LEU A 37 4.16 6.19 -10.31
C LEU A 37 5.42 6.09 -9.43
N LYS A 38 6.51 6.77 -9.78
CA LYS A 38 7.73 6.85 -8.96
C LYS A 38 7.46 7.49 -7.59
N ARG A 39 6.63 8.53 -7.53
CA ARG A 39 6.21 9.16 -6.26
C ARG A 39 5.39 8.21 -5.40
N ALA A 40 4.43 7.49 -5.99
CA ALA A 40 3.67 6.45 -5.29
C ALA A 40 4.59 5.34 -4.75
N ASP A 41 5.56 4.89 -5.56
CA ASP A 41 6.49 3.84 -5.16
C ASP A 41 7.45 4.32 -4.04
N LEU A 42 7.93 5.57 -4.12
CA LEU A 42 8.67 6.20 -3.01
C LEU A 42 7.84 6.26 -1.72
N ALA A 43 6.55 6.58 -1.82
CA ALA A 43 5.64 6.56 -0.67
C ALA A 43 5.48 5.14 -0.10
N LEU A 44 5.39 4.13 -0.97
CA LEU A 44 5.32 2.73 -0.57
C LEU A 44 6.60 2.25 0.11
N TYR A 45 7.77 2.64 -0.40
CA TYR A 45 9.05 2.38 0.25
C TYR A 45 9.13 3.02 1.64
N ARG A 46 8.69 4.28 1.78
CA ARG A 46 8.61 4.94 3.10
C ARG A 46 7.65 4.21 4.04
N ALA A 47 6.52 3.72 3.55
CA ALA A 47 5.58 2.93 4.34
C ALA A 47 6.19 1.61 4.82
N LYS A 48 7.04 0.97 3.99
CA LYS A 48 7.78 -0.24 4.35
C LYS A 48 8.88 0.04 5.38
N ASP A 49 9.62 1.13 5.22
CA ASP A 49 10.72 1.52 6.11
C ASP A 49 10.22 1.94 7.50
N ALA A 50 9.10 2.67 7.55
CA ALA A 50 8.47 3.15 8.79
C ALA A 50 7.80 2.07 9.66
N GLY A 51 8.09 0.78 9.44
CA GLY A 51 7.59 -0.34 10.25
C GLY A 51 6.45 -1.15 9.62
N ARG A 52 6.15 -0.96 8.33
CA ARG A 52 5.10 -1.67 7.56
C ARG A 52 3.69 -1.48 8.13
N ASN A 53 2.70 -2.05 7.45
CA ASN A 53 1.27 -1.95 7.80
C ASN A 53 0.79 -0.49 7.92
N ARG A 54 1.26 0.37 7.02
CA ARG A 54 0.99 1.81 7.00
C ARG A 54 0.67 2.28 5.59
N VAL A 55 -0.04 3.41 5.54
CA VAL A 55 -0.36 4.13 4.31
C VAL A 55 0.43 5.44 4.33
N VAL A 56 1.17 5.71 3.26
CA VAL A 56 1.88 6.99 3.07
C VAL A 56 1.40 7.59 1.75
N ALA A 57 0.94 8.83 1.82
CA ALA A 57 0.55 9.61 0.64
C ALA A 57 1.63 10.66 0.35
N HIS A 58 1.92 10.87 -0.94
CA HIS A 58 2.94 11.82 -1.39
C HIS A 58 2.44 12.80 -2.44
#